data_AF-A0A7Y4Z4B6-F1
#
_entry.id   AF-A0A7Y4Z4B6-F1
#
_cell.length_a   1.000
_cell.length_b   1.000
_cell.length_c   1.000
_cell.angle_alpha   90.00
_cell.angle_beta   90.00
_cell.angle_gamma   90.00
#
_symmetry.space_group_name_H-M   'P 1'
#
loop_
_entity.id
_entity.type
_entity.pdbx_description
1 polymer ?
#
loop_
_entity_poly.entity_id
_entity_poly.type
_entity_poly.pdbx_seq_one_letter_code
_entity_poly.pdbx_strand_id
1 'polypeptide(L)'
;MPEILYPINPDRNVPWNDLPPLPIRKELYQTIEILEKLGDAKAALARLHGRSVVIPNQGLLINSISLQEAKSSSAIENIFTTDDELYKAYSDQNKEPNGSSKEVLRYREALWSGHNYLQKTKKFDQNYFIQVFHEIKQTTDGIRPDFSNTTIKQSGSGSKAGQVIYTPPRGLPIIQDKLDNLITFLNDDEQYKLDHLLKMAIAHFQFEAIHPFRDGNGRTGRIFNIHYLTNKGLLDVPILFLSRYILDHKDDYYSGLMGVSQRGNWKDWLLFMLRAIENTSNMTFHKINDIVSTKDSILEYVKKDDRKFRNPESLVEFLFTQPFTKVKHLVNAGIYAENTAKDYLNKLCDMQVLEKREIDGHHYYLNLELYRILSE
;
A
#
# COMPACT_ATOMS: atom_id res chain seq x y z
N MET A 1 -15.75 -37.75 15.47
CA MET A 1 -14.80 -37.09 14.56
C MET A 1 -14.63 -35.66 15.03
N PRO A 2 -13.41 -35.09 15.07
CA PRO A 2 -13.24 -33.67 15.39
C PRO A 2 -14.04 -32.84 14.40
N GLU A 3 -14.69 -31.79 14.90
CA GLU A 3 -15.51 -30.90 14.10
C GLU A 3 -14.61 -30.14 13.10
N ILE A 4 -14.94 -30.20 11.80
CA ILE A 4 -14.20 -29.47 10.77
C ILE A 4 -14.59 -28.00 10.88
N LEU A 5 -13.65 -27.16 11.33
CA LEU A 5 -13.89 -25.73 11.53
C LEU A 5 -13.82 -24.93 10.22
N TYR A 6 -13.07 -25.41 9.22
CA TYR A 6 -12.94 -24.77 7.92
C TYR A 6 -12.71 -25.83 6.83
N PRO A 7 -13.55 -25.90 5.78
CA PRO A 7 -13.28 -26.74 4.62
C PRO A 7 -11.99 -26.28 3.93
N ILE A 8 -11.12 -27.22 3.58
CA ILE A 8 -9.84 -26.95 2.90
C ILE A 8 -9.95 -27.27 1.41
N ASN A 9 -9.05 -26.72 0.60
CA ASN A 9 -8.91 -27.08 -0.80
C ASN A 9 -8.46 -28.54 -0.91
N PRO A 10 -9.29 -29.45 -1.47
CA PRO A 10 -8.97 -30.87 -1.53
C PRO A 10 -7.93 -31.20 -2.60
N ASP A 11 -7.79 -30.39 -3.65
CA ASP A 11 -6.81 -30.56 -4.72
C ASP A 11 -6.41 -29.21 -5.34
N ARG A 12 -5.15 -28.83 -5.13
CA ARG A 12 -4.57 -27.58 -5.65
C ARG A 12 -4.59 -27.45 -7.17
N ASN A 13 -4.80 -28.52 -7.94
CA ASN A 13 -4.89 -28.49 -9.40
C ASN A 13 -6.32 -28.29 -9.92
N VAL A 14 -7.32 -28.39 -9.05
CA VAL A 14 -8.74 -28.24 -9.39
C VAL A 14 -9.23 -26.87 -8.92
N PRO A 15 -10.04 -26.14 -9.72
CA PRO A 15 -10.66 -24.92 -9.26
C PRO A 15 -11.44 -25.12 -7.96
N TRP A 16 -11.10 -24.36 -6.92
CA TRP A 16 -11.77 -24.44 -5.62
C TRP A 16 -13.11 -23.68 -5.61
N ASN A 17 -14.07 -24.13 -6.43
CA ASN A 17 -15.34 -23.44 -6.66
C ASN A 17 -16.22 -23.36 -5.39
N ASP A 18 -16.06 -24.33 -4.51
CA ASP A 18 -16.65 -24.46 -3.19
C ASP A 18 -15.83 -23.78 -2.09
N LEU A 19 -14.95 -22.82 -2.44
CA LEU A 19 -14.28 -21.91 -1.51
C LEU A 19 -15.29 -21.43 -0.44
N PRO A 20 -15.05 -21.71 0.86
CA PRO A 20 -16.02 -21.39 1.90
C PRO A 20 -16.39 -19.90 1.91
N PRO A 21 -17.69 -19.56 2.01
CA PRO A 21 -18.11 -18.17 2.09
C PRO A 21 -17.72 -17.55 3.43
N LEU A 22 -17.69 -16.22 3.46
CA LEU A 22 -17.61 -15.44 4.69
C LEU A 22 -19.00 -15.33 5.33
N PRO A 23 -19.08 -15.24 6.68
CA PRO A 23 -17.98 -15.16 7.63
C PRO A 23 -17.40 -16.53 7.98
N ILE A 24 -16.14 -16.56 8.41
CA ILE A 24 -15.54 -17.78 8.99
C ILE A 24 -16.04 -18.01 10.42
N ARG A 25 -15.88 -19.24 10.89
CA ARG A 25 -16.24 -19.65 12.26
C ARG A 25 -15.46 -18.87 13.33
N LYS A 26 -16.14 -18.53 14.44
CA LYS A 26 -15.59 -17.72 15.54
C LYS A 26 -14.36 -18.34 16.18
N GLU A 27 -14.36 -19.67 16.29
CA GLU A 27 -13.30 -20.49 16.87
C GLU A 27 -11.96 -20.31 16.13
N LEU A 28 -11.98 -19.88 14.87
CA LEU A 28 -10.79 -19.67 14.04
C LEU A 28 -10.09 -18.33 14.33
N TYR A 29 -10.78 -17.36 14.93
CA TYR A 29 -10.23 -16.02 15.18
C TYR A 29 -10.38 -15.52 16.63
N GLN A 30 -11.19 -16.17 17.46
CA GLN A 30 -11.36 -15.82 18.88
C GLN A 30 -10.50 -16.70 19.79
N THR A 31 -9.19 -16.72 19.52
CA THR A 31 -8.22 -17.39 20.41
C THR A 31 -7.47 -16.35 21.24
N ILE A 32 -6.97 -16.73 22.43
CA ILE A 32 -6.25 -15.82 23.32
C ILE A 32 -5.09 -15.15 22.59
N GLU A 33 -4.25 -15.92 21.91
CA GLU A 33 -3.08 -15.39 21.18
C GLU A 33 -3.47 -14.38 20.09
N ILE A 34 -4.57 -14.61 19.36
CA ILE A 34 -5.04 -13.67 18.33
C ILE A 34 -5.56 -12.40 18.98
N LEU A 35 -6.32 -12.51 20.08
CA LEU A 35 -6.89 -11.35 20.77
C LEU A 35 -5.82 -10.49 21.48
N GLU A 36 -4.80 -11.12 22.05
CA GLU A 36 -3.63 -10.43 22.60
C GLU A 36 -2.91 -9.66 21.49
N LYS A 37 -2.56 -10.34 20.38
CA LYS A 37 -1.88 -9.69 19.26
C LYS A 37 -2.72 -8.61 18.60
N LEU A 38 -4.05 -8.79 18.56
CA LEU A 38 -4.99 -7.79 18.08
C LEU A 38 -4.92 -6.52 18.93
N GLY A 39 -4.78 -6.64 20.25
CA GLY A 39 -4.59 -5.51 21.16
C GLY A 39 -3.35 -4.67 20.79
N ASP A 40 -2.21 -5.33 20.58
CA ASP A 40 -0.96 -4.67 20.21
C ASP A 40 -1.07 -3.96 18.85
N ALA A 41 -1.62 -4.63 17.84
CA ALA A 41 -1.82 -4.07 16.51
C ALA A 41 -2.75 -2.86 16.51
N LYS A 42 -3.84 -2.90 17.29
CA LYS A 42 -4.76 -1.77 17.45
C LYS A 42 -4.09 -0.59 18.15
N ALA A 43 -3.30 -0.84 19.19
CA ALA A 43 -2.58 0.22 19.90
C ALA A 43 -1.56 0.92 18.99
N ALA A 44 -0.82 0.16 18.19
CA ALA A 44 0.13 0.71 17.22
C ALA A 44 -0.57 1.53 16.12
N LEU A 45 -1.65 0.99 15.55
CA LEU A 45 -2.41 1.69 14.50
C LEU A 45 -3.07 2.97 15.03
N ALA A 46 -3.64 2.94 16.23
CA ALA A 46 -4.23 4.12 16.86
C ALA A 46 -3.19 5.21 17.17
N ARG A 47 -1.97 4.82 17.58
CA ARG A 47 -0.85 5.74 17.75
C ARG A 47 -0.45 6.41 16.43
N LEU A 48 -0.38 5.63 15.35
CA LEU A 48 -0.15 6.17 14.00
C LEU A 48 -1.27 7.14 13.59
N HIS A 49 -2.54 6.74 13.74
CA HIS A 49 -3.69 7.58 13.41
C HIS A 49 -3.63 8.92 14.14
N GLY A 50 -3.53 8.89 15.47
CA GLY A 50 -3.48 10.10 16.29
C GLY A 50 -2.33 11.06 15.90
N ARG A 51 -1.17 10.50 15.50
CA ARG A 51 -0.05 11.33 15.01
C ARG A 51 -0.30 11.91 13.62
N SER A 52 -0.98 11.18 12.74
CA SER A 52 -1.24 11.63 11.37
C SER A 52 -2.23 12.80 11.29
N VAL A 53 -3.19 12.88 12.21
CA VAL A 53 -4.23 13.93 12.25
C VAL A 53 -3.64 15.31 12.54
N VAL A 54 -2.58 15.38 13.35
CA VAL A 54 -2.02 16.66 13.82
C VAL A 54 -1.04 17.32 12.83
N ILE A 55 -0.85 16.74 11.65
CA ILE A 55 0.14 17.21 10.68
C ILE A 55 -0.53 18.20 9.73
N PRO A 56 -0.14 19.50 9.76
CA PRO A 56 -0.86 20.57 9.06
C PRO A 56 -1.01 20.38 7.56
N ASN A 57 -0.05 19.67 6.94
CA ASN A 57 -0.10 19.28 5.55
C ASN A 57 0.07 17.76 5.45
N GLN A 58 -1.05 17.04 5.57
CA GLN A 58 -1.03 15.59 5.37
C GLN A 58 -0.48 15.20 3.98
N GLY A 59 -0.63 16.08 2.97
CA GLY A 59 -0.08 15.93 1.61
C GLY A 59 1.41 15.58 1.58
N LEU A 60 2.17 16.11 2.54
CA LEU A 60 3.57 15.76 2.80
C LEU A 60 3.78 14.24 2.97
N LEU A 61 3.07 13.68 3.95
CA LEU A 61 3.22 12.28 4.35
C LEU A 61 2.58 11.35 3.31
N ILE A 62 1.41 11.77 2.84
CA ILE A 62 0.62 11.15 1.80
C ILE A 62 1.50 10.80 0.60
N ASN A 63 2.27 11.74 0.06
CA ASN A 63 3.03 11.50 -1.16
C ASN A 63 4.21 10.56 -0.95
N SER A 64 5.01 10.81 0.09
CA SER A 64 6.24 10.06 0.33
C SER A 64 5.97 8.64 0.82
N ILE A 65 5.02 8.45 1.73
CA ILE A 65 4.71 7.15 2.33
C ILE A 65 3.90 6.29 1.35
N SER A 66 2.94 6.86 0.61
CA SER A 66 2.21 6.10 -0.42
C SER A 66 3.12 5.58 -1.52
N LEU A 67 4.18 6.32 -1.85
CA LEU A 67 5.14 5.89 -2.86
C LEU A 67 6.01 4.73 -2.37
N GLN A 68 6.40 4.74 -1.10
CA GLN A 68 7.12 3.62 -0.47
C GLN A 68 6.23 2.36 -0.42
N GLU A 69 4.96 2.51 -0.03
CA GLU A 69 3.97 1.42 -0.09
C GLU A 69 3.85 0.86 -1.51
N ALA A 70 3.72 1.73 -2.51
CA ALA A 70 3.64 1.33 -3.91
C ALA A 70 4.88 0.54 -4.37
N LYS A 71 6.08 1.01 -3.99
CA LYS A 71 7.35 0.37 -4.31
C LYS A 71 7.43 -1.03 -3.71
N SER A 72 7.19 -1.17 -2.40
CA SER A 72 7.24 -2.47 -1.72
C SER A 72 6.17 -3.43 -2.24
N SER A 73 4.95 -2.94 -2.45
CA SER A 73 3.85 -3.75 -2.97
C SER A 73 4.14 -4.28 -4.37
N SER A 74 4.80 -3.48 -5.21
CA SER A 74 5.20 -3.87 -6.57
C SER A 74 6.39 -4.85 -6.55
N ALA A 75 7.34 -4.67 -5.62
CA ALA A 75 8.48 -5.57 -5.45
C ALA A 75 8.05 -6.99 -5.03
N ILE A 76 6.94 -7.15 -4.31
CA ILE A 76 6.36 -8.48 -4.02
C ILE A 76 6.03 -9.23 -5.32
N GLU A 77 5.55 -8.51 -6.36
CA GLU A 77 5.27 -9.07 -7.68
C GLU A 77 6.50 -9.09 -8.62
N ASN A 78 7.71 -8.94 -8.06
CA ASN A 78 8.99 -8.86 -8.79
C ASN A 78 9.11 -7.67 -9.75
N ILE A 79 8.40 -6.58 -9.47
CA ILE A 79 8.52 -5.31 -10.19
C ILE A 79 9.45 -4.40 -9.37
N PHE A 80 10.71 -4.32 -9.79
CA PHE A 80 11.76 -3.60 -9.06
C PHE A 80 12.07 -2.26 -9.72
N THR A 81 12.16 -1.20 -8.92
CA THR A 81 12.63 0.14 -9.29
C THR A 81 13.54 0.66 -8.19
N THR A 82 14.51 1.50 -8.54
CA THR A 82 15.30 2.24 -7.56
C THR A 82 14.52 3.44 -7.01
N ASP A 83 14.92 3.97 -5.85
CA ASP A 83 14.33 5.20 -5.30
C ASP A 83 14.55 6.40 -6.24
N ASP A 84 15.76 6.53 -6.78
CA ASP A 84 16.10 7.63 -7.71
C ASP A 84 15.25 7.57 -8.99
N GLU A 85 15.08 6.39 -9.60
CA GLU A 85 14.20 6.22 -10.77
C GLU A 85 12.74 6.54 -10.43
N LEU A 86 12.27 6.13 -9.25
CA LEU A 86 10.88 6.30 -8.84
C LEU A 86 10.54 7.76 -8.54
N TYR A 87 11.37 8.43 -7.73
CA TYR A 87 11.19 9.83 -7.41
C TYR A 87 11.39 10.74 -8.63
N LYS A 88 12.32 10.38 -9.52
CA LYS A 88 12.46 11.05 -10.81
C LYS A 88 11.21 10.90 -11.67
N ALA A 89 10.70 9.68 -11.84
CA ALA A 89 9.50 9.41 -12.61
C ALA A 89 8.30 10.20 -12.06
N TYR A 90 8.17 10.27 -10.74
CA TYR A 90 7.15 11.08 -10.07
C TYR A 90 7.31 12.59 -10.35
N SER A 91 8.55 13.10 -10.28
CA SER A 91 8.87 14.50 -10.55
C SER A 91 8.60 14.92 -12.02
N ASP A 92 8.71 13.99 -12.96
CA ASP A 92 8.66 14.26 -14.40
C ASP A 92 7.33 13.91 -15.07
N GLN A 93 6.20 14.19 -14.40
CA GLN A 93 4.80 13.99 -14.82
C GLN A 93 4.45 14.18 -16.33
N ASN A 94 5.30 14.84 -17.14
CA ASN A 94 5.13 15.09 -18.58
C ASN A 94 5.91 14.13 -19.52
N LYS A 95 6.64 13.15 -19.00
CA LYS A 95 7.25 12.07 -19.81
C LYS A 95 6.67 10.75 -19.32
N GLU A 96 6.10 9.95 -20.21
CA GLU A 96 5.65 8.60 -19.83
C GLU A 96 6.82 7.85 -19.20
N PRO A 97 6.73 7.48 -17.90
CA PRO A 97 7.74 6.63 -17.30
C PRO A 97 7.76 5.31 -18.06
N ASN A 98 8.95 4.75 -18.31
CA ASN A 98 9.09 3.44 -18.93
C ASN A 98 9.45 2.39 -17.88
N GLY A 99 9.00 1.15 -18.07
CA GLY A 99 9.37 0.02 -17.23
C GLY A 99 8.74 0.05 -15.82
N SER A 100 9.49 -0.48 -14.84
CA SER A 100 8.98 -0.76 -13.49
C SER A 100 8.50 0.46 -12.72
N SER A 101 9.15 1.62 -12.88
CA SER A 101 8.75 2.86 -12.20
C SER A 101 7.34 3.30 -12.60
N LYS A 102 6.92 3.05 -13.85
CA LYS A 102 5.55 3.30 -14.32
C LYS A 102 4.54 2.44 -13.58
N GLU A 103 4.85 1.15 -13.40
CA GLU A 103 3.95 0.23 -12.68
C GLU A 103 3.81 0.60 -11.20
N VAL A 104 4.90 1.07 -10.57
CA VAL A 104 4.84 1.58 -9.19
C VAL A 104 3.99 2.84 -9.09
N LEU A 105 4.12 3.78 -10.04
CA LEU A 105 3.30 4.99 -10.03
C LEU A 105 1.82 4.69 -10.25
N ARG A 106 1.48 3.74 -11.12
CA ARG A 106 0.10 3.27 -11.31
C ARG A 106 -0.51 2.68 -10.05
N TYR A 107 0.27 1.92 -9.27
CA TYR A 107 -0.18 1.45 -7.96
C TYR A 107 -0.51 2.61 -7.03
N ARG A 108 0.37 3.62 -6.96
CA ARG A 108 0.13 4.81 -6.15
C ARG A 108 -1.13 5.54 -6.61
N GLU A 109 -1.31 5.72 -7.91
CA GLU A 109 -2.52 6.34 -8.47
C GLU A 109 -3.77 5.57 -8.05
N ALA A 110 -3.77 4.23 -8.19
CA ALA A 110 -4.87 3.37 -7.77
C ALA A 110 -5.18 3.43 -6.26
N LEU A 111 -4.14 3.61 -5.43
CA LEU A 111 -4.28 3.84 -3.99
C LEU A 111 -4.94 5.20 -3.71
N TRP A 112 -4.76 6.22 -4.55
CA TRP A 112 -5.44 7.50 -4.38
C TRP A 112 -6.85 7.50 -4.94
N SER A 113 -7.03 6.95 -6.13
CA SER A 113 -8.33 6.90 -6.80
C SER A 113 -9.32 6.03 -6.03
N GLY A 114 -8.89 4.87 -5.51
CA GLY A 114 -9.74 3.98 -4.72
C GLY A 114 -10.10 4.59 -3.36
N HIS A 115 -9.18 5.30 -2.70
CA HIS A 115 -9.49 6.05 -1.48
C HIS A 115 -10.54 7.13 -1.76
N ASN A 116 -10.35 7.92 -2.82
CA ASN A 116 -11.28 8.96 -3.23
C ASN A 116 -12.64 8.41 -3.66
N TYR A 117 -12.66 7.23 -4.29
CA TYR A 117 -13.88 6.52 -4.62
C TYR A 117 -14.69 6.22 -3.36
N LEU A 118 -14.06 5.60 -2.35
CA LEU A 118 -14.72 5.23 -1.10
C LEU A 118 -15.08 6.43 -0.23
N GLN A 119 -14.34 7.54 -0.31
CA GLN A 119 -14.75 8.77 0.35
C GLN A 119 -16.11 9.28 -0.15
N LYS A 120 -16.44 9.03 -1.43
CA LYS A 120 -17.72 9.42 -2.04
C LYS A 120 -18.81 8.37 -1.83
N THR A 121 -18.51 7.09 -2.05
CA THR A 121 -19.51 6.01 -2.03
C THR A 121 -19.74 5.42 -0.65
N LYS A 122 -18.76 5.52 0.26
CA LYS A 122 -18.72 4.95 1.62
C LYS A 122 -18.80 3.42 1.71
N LYS A 123 -18.96 2.74 0.58
CA LYS A 123 -19.15 1.29 0.47
C LYS A 123 -18.34 0.72 -0.66
N PHE A 124 -17.86 -0.50 -0.45
CA PHE A 124 -17.25 -1.31 -1.50
C PHE A 124 -18.34 -1.83 -2.44
N ASP A 125 -18.01 -1.94 -3.72
CA ASP A 125 -18.80 -2.64 -4.73
C ASP A 125 -17.85 -3.30 -5.73
N GLN A 126 -18.38 -4.01 -6.74
CA GLN A 126 -17.54 -4.64 -7.76
C GLN A 126 -16.77 -3.59 -8.59
N ASN A 127 -17.36 -2.43 -8.84
CA ASN A 127 -16.75 -1.36 -9.63
C ASN A 127 -15.48 -0.82 -8.98
N TYR A 128 -15.46 -0.69 -7.65
CA TYR A 128 -14.25 -0.35 -6.92
C TYR A 128 -13.08 -1.29 -7.25
N PHE A 129 -13.30 -2.61 -7.18
CA PHE A 129 -12.23 -3.59 -7.44
C PHE A 129 -11.79 -3.55 -8.91
N ILE A 130 -12.74 -3.41 -9.84
CA ILE A 130 -12.47 -3.31 -11.28
C ILE A 130 -11.68 -2.03 -11.58
N GLN A 131 -12.06 -0.88 -11.01
CA GLN A 131 -11.37 0.39 -11.22
C GLN A 131 -9.94 0.36 -10.70
N VAL A 132 -9.73 -0.15 -9.47
CA VAL A 132 -8.38 -0.30 -8.91
C VAL A 132 -7.53 -1.22 -9.79
N PHE A 133 -8.09 -2.34 -10.25
CA PHE A 133 -7.42 -3.24 -11.19
C PHE A 133 -7.07 -2.56 -12.53
N HIS A 134 -8.02 -1.84 -13.14
CA HIS A 134 -7.84 -1.10 -14.39
C HIS A 134 -6.71 -0.08 -14.27
N GLU A 135 -6.61 0.61 -13.15
CA GLU A 135 -5.61 1.65 -12.95
C GLU A 135 -4.20 1.05 -12.78
N ILE A 136 -4.07 -0.03 -12.00
CA ILE A 136 -2.80 -0.75 -11.83
C ILE A 136 -2.32 -1.31 -13.19
N LYS A 137 -3.21 -1.97 -13.92
CA LYS A 137 -2.85 -2.73 -15.14
C LYS A 137 -2.96 -1.94 -16.44
N GLN A 138 -3.59 -0.77 -16.41
CA GLN A 138 -3.94 0.03 -17.60
C GLN A 138 -4.62 -0.84 -18.67
N THR A 139 -5.72 -1.46 -18.26
CA THR A 139 -6.49 -2.40 -19.07
C THR A 139 -7.98 -2.12 -18.94
N THR A 140 -8.76 -2.62 -19.88
CA THR A 140 -10.22 -2.65 -19.84
C THR A 140 -10.76 -4.05 -19.55
N ASP A 141 -9.89 -5.03 -19.26
CA ASP A 141 -10.29 -6.39 -18.91
C ASP A 141 -11.15 -6.40 -17.63
N GLY A 142 -11.93 -7.45 -17.40
CA GLY A 142 -12.84 -7.54 -16.27
C GLY A 142 -12.52 -8.70 -15.34
N ILE A 143 -13.54 -9.13 -14.59
CA ILE A 143 -13.53 -10.43 -13.92
C ILE A 143 -13.24 -11.50 -14.97
N ARG A 144 -12.32 -12.41 -14.65
CA ARG A 144 -11.84 -13.43 -15.58
C ARG A 144 -12.99 -14.32 -16.08
N PRO A 145 -13.07 -14.59 -17.40
CA PRO A 145 -14.15 -15.37 -17.99
C PRO A 145 -13.99 -16.87 -17.72
N ASP A 146 -15.06 -17.64 -17.94
CA ASP A 146 -15.18 -19.07 -17.66
C ASP A 146 -14.07 -19.92 -18.29
N PHE A 147 -13.64 -19.57 -19.50
CA PHE A 147 -12.59 -20.28 -20.23
C PHE A 147 -11.17 -20.02 -19.67
N SER A 148 -11.01 -19.10 -18.71
CA SER A 148 -9.70 -18.75 -18.15
C SER A 148 -9.18 -19.84 -17.20
N ASN A 149 -8.14 -20.53 -17.65
CA ASN A 149 -7.41 -21.54 -16.88
C ASN A 149 -6.31 -20.90 -16.02
N THR A 150 -6.72 -20.16 -14.99
CA THR A 150 -5.79 -19.53 -14.03
C THR A 150 -5.29 -20.54 -13.00
N THR A 151 -3.99 -20.55 -12.74
CA THR A 151 -3.34 -21.32 -11.66
C THR A 151 -2.26 -20.46 -11.05
N ILE A 152 -2.09 -20.55 -9.74
CA ILE A 152 -0.98 -19.93 -9.01
C ILE A 152 0.11 -20.99 -8.85
N LYS A 153 1.34 -20.64 -9.24
CA LYS A 153 2.49 -21.54 -9.26
C LYS A 153 3.58 -21.07 -8.31
N GLN A 154 4.32 -22.01 -7.76
CA GLN A 154 5.50 -21.72 -6.96
C GLN A 154 6.53 -20.97 -7.82
N SER A 155 6.91 -19.79 -7.36
CA SER A 155 7.98 -18.99 -7.96
C SER A 155 9.37 -19.46 -7.48
N GLY A 156 10.43 -19.11 -8.20
CA GLY A 156 11.82 -19.38 -7.82
C GLY A 156 12.54 -20.43 -8.68
N SER A 157 13.72 -20.87 -8.23
CA SER A 157 14.55 -21.90 -8.86
C SER A 157 14.63 -23.14 -7.97
N GLY A 158 14.51 -24.33 -8.56
CA GLY A 158 14.55 -25.61 -7.83
C GLY A 158 13.52 -26.63 -8.32
N SER A 159 13.52 -27.82 -7.73
CA SER A 159 12.69 -28.96 -8.18
C SER A 159 11.17 -28.74 -8.03
N LYS A 160 10.74 -27.76 -7.23
CA LYS A 160 9.33 -27.39 -7.04
C LYS A 160 8.90 -26.16 -7.83
N ALA A 161 9.83 -25.48 -8.52
CA ALA A 161 9.51 -24.29 -9.32
C ALA A 161 8.48 -24.65 -10.42
N GLY A 162 7.48 -23.78 -10.59
CA GLY A 162 6.42 -23.98 -11.58
C GLY A 162 5.33 -24.98 -11.17
N GLN A 163 5.45 -25.64 -10.01
CA GLN A 163 4.40 -26.49 -9.48
C GLN A 163 3.16 -25.65 -9.13
N VAL A 164 1.97 -26.13 -9.51
CA VAL A 164 0.71 -25.50 -9.09
C VAL A 164 0.57 -25.62 -7.57
N ILE A 165 0.42 -24.48 -6.90
CA ILE A 165 0.21 -24.39 -5.45
C ILE A 165 -1.25 -24.09 -5.11
N TYR A 166 -1.99 -23.49 -6.04
CA TYR A 166 -3.40 -23.16 -5.88
C TYR A 166 -4.10 -22.96 -7.23
N THR A 167 -5.36 -23.36 -7.34
CA THR A 167 -6.21 -23.09 -8.51
C THR A 167 -7.49 -22.37 -8.07
N PRO A 168 -7.67 -21.07 -8.38
CA PRO A 168 -8.79 -20.27 -7.90
C PRO A 168 -10.16 -20.71 -8.46
N PRO A 169 -11.28 -20.34 -7.80
CA PRO A 169 -12.64 -20.60 -8.27
C PRO A 169 -12.84 -20.14 -9.72
N ARG A 170 -13.36 -21.01 -10.60
CA ARG A 170 -13.56 -20.75 -12.03
C ARG A 170 -15.05 -20.69 -12.37
N GLY A 171 -15.40 -19.78 -13.27
CA GLY A 171 -16.76 -19.52 -13.74
C GLY A 171 -17.20 -18.14 -13.27
N LEU A 172 -17.57 -17.27 -14.22
CA LEU A 172 -17.94 -15.89 -13.96
C LEU A 172 -19.06 -15.77 -12.92
N PRO A 173 -20.15 -16.56 -12.96
CA PRO A 173 -21.17 -16.51 -11.92
C PRO A 173 -20.65 -16.90 -10.53
N ILE A 174 -19.72 -17.86 -10.46
CA ILE A 174 -19.13 -18.31 -9.18
C ILE A 174 -18.22 -17.22 -8.62
N ILE A 175 -17.40 -16.60 -9.46
CA ILE A 175 -16.49 -15.53 -9.04
C ILE A 175 -17.29 -14.30 -8.59
N GLN A 176 -18.34 -13.94 -9.32
CA GLN A 176 -19.24 -12.85 -8.94
C GLN A 176 -19.93 -13.12 -7.61
N ASP A 177 -20.51 -14.30 -7.40
CA ASP A 177 -21.12 -14.70 -6.12
C ASP A 177 -20.14 -14.59 -4.95
N LYS A 178 -18.90 -15.06 -5.14
CA LYS A 178 -17.86 -14.99 -4.10
C LYS A 178 -17.43 -13.54 -3.82
N LEU A 179 -17.33 -12.70 -4.85
CA LEU A 179 -17.04 -11.27 -4.71
C LEU A 179 -18.19 -10.55 -4.01
N ASP A 180 -19.45 -10.87 -4.33
CA ASP A 180 -20.62 -10.28 -3.69
C ASP A 180 -20.66 -10.66 -2.20
N ASN A 181 -20.38 -11.93 -1.86
CA ASN A 181 -20.23 -12.35 -0.47
C ASN A 181 -19.12 -11.58 0.26
N LEU A 182 -17.96 -11.37 -0.38
CA LEU A 182 -16.87 -10.55 0.15
C LEU A 182 -17.32 -9.09 0.35
N ILE A 183 -17.98 -8.48 -0.64
CA ILE A 183 -18.46 -7.09 -0.58
C ILE A 183 -19.48 -6.91 0.55
N THR A 184 -20.44 -7.84 0.67
CA THR A 184 -21.41 -7.85 1.78
C THR A 184 -20.70 -7.98 3.11
N PHE A 185 -19.71 -8.88 3.22
CA PHE A 185 -18.90 -9.02 4.42
C PHE A 185 -18.22 -7.69 4.79
N LEU A 186 -17.60 -6.99 3.84
CA LEU A 186 -16.90 -5.72 4.10
C LEU A 186 -17.83 -4.58 4.54
N ASN A 187 -19.03 -4.52 3.96
CA ASN A 187 -19.95 -3.40 4.15
C ASN A 187 -20.86 -3.57 5.37
N ASP A 188 -21.24 -4.79 5.74
CA ASP A 188 -22.22 -5.04 6.81
C ASP A 188 -21.53 -5.30 8.16
N ASP A 189 -21.37 -4.24 8.96
CA ASP A 189 -20.79 -4.36 10.31
C ASP A 189 -21.82 -4.74 11.38
N GLU A 190 -23.12 -4.62 11.07
CA GLU A 190 -24.19 -5.01 12.00
C GLU A 190 -24.37 -6.52 12.03
N GLN A 191 -24.38 -7.14 10.85
CA GLN A 191 -24.43 -8.59 10.68
C GLN A 191 -23.10 -9.22 11.10
N TYR A 192 -21.97 -8.64 10.67
CA TYR A 192 -20.64 -9.17 10.93
C TYR A 192 -19.90 -8.32 11.96
N LYS A 193 -20.30 -8.46 13.23
CA LYS A 193 -19.68 -7.82 14.41
C LYS A 193 -18.31 -8.43 14.69
N LEU A 194 -17.31 -7.99 13.95
CA LEU A 194 -15.93 -8.42 14.03
C LEU A 194 -15.02 -7.19 14.06
N ASP A 195 -13.92 -7.27 14.81
CA ASP A 195 -12.91 -6.21 14.80
C ASP A 195 -12.36 -5.98 13.38
N HIS A 196 -12.23 -4.71 13.00
CA HIS A 196 -11.87 -4.33 11.63
C HIS A 196 -10.49 -4.85 11.18
N LEU A 197 -9.53 -5.07 12.09
CA LEU A 197 -8.22 -5.63 11.69
C LEU A 197 -8.33 -7.11 11.32
N LEU A 198 -9.12 -7.88 12.10
CA LEU A 198 -9.41 -9.28 11.77
C LEU A 198 -10.26 -9.37 10.50
N LYS A 199 -11.26 -8.51 10.37
CA LYS A 199 -12.15 -8.44 9.22
C LYS A 199 -11.37 -8.16 7.93
N MET A 200 -10.44 -7.20 7.97
CA MET A 200 -9.50 -6.90 6.89
C MET A 200 -8.63 -8.11 6.54
N ALA A 201 -7.98 -8.73 7.53
CA ALA A 201 -7.09 -9.87 7.28
C ALA A 201 -7.83 -11.09 6.69
N ILE A 202 -9.06 -11.36 7.13
CA ILE A 202 -9.92 -12.41 6.58
C ILE A 202 -10.34 -12.10 5.15
N ALA A 203 -10.80 -10.88 4.92
CA ALA A 203 -11.20 -10.41 3.60
C ALA A 203 -10.03 -10.42 2.60
N HIS A 204 -8.82 -10.10 3.05
CA HIS A 204 -7.61 -10.14 2.23
C HIS A 204 -7.34 -11.56 1.71
N PHE A 205 -7.35 -12.57 2.61
CA PHE A 205 -7.26 -13.96 2.19
C PHE A 205 -8.36 -14.31 1.19
N GLN A 206 -9.61 -13.94 1.48
CA GLN A 206 -10.75 -14.28 0.63
C GLN A 206 -10.57 -13.69 -0.79
N PHE A 207 -10.14 -12.43 -0.89
CA PHE A 207 -9.89 -11.79 -2.19
C PHE A 207 -8.77 -12.49 -2.97
N GLU A 208 -7.64 -12.78 -2.31
CA GLU A 208 -6.52 -13.52 -2.92
C GLU A 208 -6.93 -14.93 -3.37
N ALA A 209 -7.78 -15.61 -2.58
CA ALA A 209 -8.30 -16.94 -2.88
C ALA A 209 -9.32 -16.94 -4.03
N ILE A 210 -10.19 -15.92 -4.12
CA ILE A 210 -11.09 -15.73 -5.25
C ILE A 210 -10.30 -15.48 -6.53
N HIS A 211 -9.26 -14.65 -6.44
CA HIS A 211 -8.37 -14.29 -7.54
C HIS A 211 -9.15 -13.86 -8.81
N PRO A 212 -9.97 -12.80 -8.72
CA PRO A 212 -11.00 -12.50 -9.72
C PRO A 212 -10.45 -12.03 -11.07
N PHE A 213 -9.24 -11.49 -11.13
CA PHE A 213 -8.65 -10.94 -12.35
C PHE A 213 -7.58 -11.88 -12.93
N ARG A 214 -7.20 -11.68 -14.20
CA ARG A 214 -6.13 -12.48 -14.84
C ARG A 214 -4.73 -12.20 -14.26
N ASP A 215 -4.52 -10.98 -13.78
CA ASP A 215 -3.28 -10.48 -13.17
C ASP A 215 -3.64 -9.31 -12.24
N GLY A 216 -2.71 -8.83 -11.42
CA GLY A 216 -2.89 -7.65 -10.57
C GLY A 216 -3.61 -7.93 -9.25
N ASN A 217 -4.11 -9.14 -9.02
CA ASN A 217 -4.84 -9.51 -7.80
C ASN A 217 -4.07 -9.15 -6.52
N GLY A 218 -2.79 -9.56 -6.41
CA GLY A 218 -1.98 -9.26 -5.23
C GLY A 218 -1.90 -7.77 -4.91
N ARG A 219 -1.69 -6.93 -5.93
CA ARG A 219 -1.62 -5.47 -5.78
C ARG A 219 -2.98 -4.87 -5.42
N THR A 220 -4.05 -5.31 -6.09
CA THR A 220 -5.42 -4.87 -5.78
C THR A 220 -5.82 -5.25 -4.35
N GLY A 221 -5.49 -6.46 -3.89
CA GLY A 221 -5.77 -6.91 -2.52
C GLY A 221 -5.04 -6.08 -1.47
N ARG A 222 -3.76 -5.77 -1.69
CA ARG A 222 -2.97 -4.93 -0.77
C ARG A 222 -3.48 -3.48 -0.71
N ILE A 223 -3.89 -2.90 -1.84
CA ILE A 223 -4.57 -1.59 -1.86
C ILE A 223 -5.89 -1.65 -1.09
N PHE A 224 -6.69 -2.69 -1.35
CA PHE A 224 -7.96 -2.92 -0.67
C PHE A 224 -7.82 -2.95 0.85
N ASN A 225 -6.76 -3.56 1.40
CA ASN A 225 -6.52 -3.59 2.84
C ASN A 225 -6.44 -2.19 3.44
N ILE A 226 -5.63 -1.31 2.83
CA ILE A 226 -5.44 0.06 3.30
C ILE A 226 -6.74 0.85 3.17
N HIS A 227 -7.41 0.70 2.03
CA HIS A 227 -8.71 1.34 1.78
C HIS A 227 -9.78 0.92 2.77
N TYR A 228 -9.83 -0.36 3.15
CA TYR A 228 -10.77 -0.84 4.15
C TYR A 228 -10.54 -0.14 5.50
N LEU A 229 -9.29 -0.04 5.95
CA LEU A 229 -8.95 0.65 7.20
C LEU A 229 -9.33 2.14 7.15
N THR A 230 -9.08 2.81 6.01
CA THR A 230 -9.47 4.22 5.86
C THR A 230 -10.98 4.42 5.78
N ASN A 231 -11.71 3.55 5.07
CA ASN A 231 -13.16 3.64 4.94
C ASN A 231 -13.88 3.38 6.27
N LYS A 232 -13.28 2.60 7.16
CA LYS A 232 -13.78 2.35 8.52
C LYS A 232 -13.30 3.38 9.55
N GLY A 233 -12.54 4.39 9.14
CA GLY A 233 -12.07 5.48 10.00
C GLY A 233 -10.98 5.06 11.00
N LEU A 234 -10.29 3.95 10.77
CA LEU A 234 -9.11 3.58 11.56
C LEU A 234 -7.86 4.40 11.16
N LEU A 235 -7.90 4.96 9.95
CA LEU A 235 -6.96 5.94 9.43
C LEU A 235 -7.72 6.97 8.59
N ASP A 236 -7.30 8.23 8.59
CA ASP A 236 -7.96 9.24 7.74
C ASP A 236 -7.46 9.19 6.29
N VAL A 237 -6.21 8.77 6.12
CA VAL A 237 -5.47 8.77 4.85
C VAL A 237 -4.69 7.46 4.68
N PRO A 238 -4.43 7.00 3.44
CA PRO A 238 -3.77 5.73 3.15
C PRO A 238 -2.25 5.79 3.39
N ILE A 239 -1.84 5.92 4.65
CA ILE A 239 -0.43 6.07 5.08
C ILE A 239 0.16 4.81 5.73
N LEU A 240 -0.59 3.71 5.80
CA LEU A 240 -0.06 2.47 6.34
C LEU A 240 0.89 1.82 5.33
N PHE A 241 2.16 1.68 5.69
CA PHE A 241 3.19 1.07 4.84
C PHE A 241 3.20 -0.47 4.98
N LEU A 242 2.02 -1.10 4.83
CA LEU A 242 1.79 -2.51 5.14
C LEU A 242 2.66 -3.45 4.31
N SER A 243 2.88 -3.13 3.03
CA SER A 243 3.61 -3.99 2.10
C SER A 243 5.09 -4.13 2.46
N ARG A 244 5.66 -3.24 3.31
CA ARG A 244 7.05 -3.39 3.75
C ARG A 244 7.27 -4.69 4.51
N TYR A 245 6.45 -4.95 5.52
CA TYR A 245 6.57 -6.17 6.31
C TYR A 245 6.28 -7.42 5.46
N ILE A 246 5.31 -7.33 4.55
CA ILE A 246 4.99 -8.43 3.62
C ILE A 246 6.19 -8.72 2.71
N LEU A 247 6.87 -7.70 2.20
CA LEU A 247 8.06 -7.87 1.36
C LEU A 247 9.21 -8.51 2.14
N ASP A 248 9.48 -8.02 3.35
CA ASP A 248 10.56 -8.54 4.21
C ASP A 248 10.29 -10.00 4.66
N HIS A 249 9.02 -10.41 4.69
CA HIS A 249 8.57 -11.76 5.08
C HIS A 249 7.76 -12.44 3.95
N LYS A 250 8.20 -12.27 2.70
CA LYS A 250 7.47 -12.71 1.49
C LYS A 250 7.11 -14.20 1.53
N ASP A 251 8.04 -15.04 1.97
CA ASP A 251 7.83 -16.49 2.04
C ASP A 251 6.78 -16.87 3.10
N ASP A 252 6.78 -16.20 4.25
CA ASP A 252 5.80 -16.40 5.31
C ASP A 252 4.40 -15.96 4.88
N TYR A 253 4.31 -14.85 4.13
CA TYR A 253 3.05 -14.35 3.58
C TYR A 253 2.38 -15.38 2.66
N TYR A 254 3.12 -15.90 1.67
CA TYR A 254 2.58 -16.93 0.77
C TYR A 254 2.34 -18.27 1.49
N SER A 255 3.20 -18.63 2.45
CA SER A 255 3.01 -19.81 3.29
C SER A 255 1.75 -19.71 4.16
N GLY A 256 1.40 -18.51 4.63
CA GLY A 256 0.17 -18.22 5.35
C GLY A 256 -1.07 -18.43 4.48
N LEU A 257 -1.10 -17.83 3.28
CA LEU A 257 -2.18 -18.02 2.30
C LEU A 257 -2.37 -19.51 1.95
N MET A 258 -1.26 -20.22 1.68
CA MET A 258 -1.30 -21.67 1.45
C MET A 258 -1.75 -22.46 2.68
N GLY A 259 -1.34 -22.04 3.88
CA GLY A 259 -1.70 -22.67 5.14
C GLY A 259 -3.21 -22.63 5.42
N VAL A 260 -3.86 -21.51 5.09
CA VAL A 260 -5.32 -21.41 5.19
C VAL A 260 -5.99 -22.33 4.18
N SER A 261 -5.63 -22.23 2.89
CA SER A 261 -6.28 -23.04 1.85
C SER A 261 -6.06 -24.55 2.02
N GLN A 262 -4.90 -25.01 2.50
CA GLN A 262 -4.57 -26.44 2.57
C GLN A 262 -4.81 -27.07 3.95
N ARG A 263 -4.83 -26.27 5.02
CA ARG A 263 -4.90 -26.79 6.41
C ARG A 263 -5.89 -26.04 7.29
N GLY A 264 -6.59 -25.03 6.75
CA GLY A 264 -7.49 -24.19 7.55
C GLY A 264 -6.75 -23.37 8.61
N ASN A 265 -5.44 -23.12 8.42
CA ASN A 265 -4.58 -22.48 9.42
C ASN A 265 -4.79 -20.95 9.47
N TRP A 266 -6.00 -20.55 9.88
CA TRP A 266 -6.39 -19.17 10.06
C TRP A 266 -5.59 -18.46 11.15
N LYS A 267 -5.23 -19.18 12.22
CA LYS A 267 -4.50 -18.62 13.35
C LYS A 267 -3.19 -17.97 12.91
N ASP A 268 -2.33 -18.70 12.22
CA ASP A 268 -1.02 -18.18 11.80
C ASP A 268 -1.16 -17.06 10.77
N TRP A 269 -2.14 -17.15 9.87
CA TRP A 269 -2.44 -16.07 8.93
C TRP A 269 -2.85 -14.76 9.63
N LEU A 270 -3.76 -14.85 10.60
CA LEU A 270 -4.23 -13.70 11.36
C LEU A 270 -3.09 -13.11 12.20
N LEU A 271 -2.29 -13.94 12.87
CA LEU A 271 -1.12 -13.48 13.62
C LEU A 271 -0.10 -12.80 12.71
N PHE A 272 0.16 -13.33 11.51
CA PHE A 272 1.03 -12.69 10.53
C PHE A 272 0.53 -11.30 10.13
N MET A 273 -0.74 -11.18 9.75
CA MET A 273 -1.33 -9.91 9.33
C MET A 273 -1.34 -8.89 10.48
N LEU A 274 -1.64 -9.31 11.72
CA LEU A 274 -1.60 -8.43 12.88
C LEU A 274 -0.17 -7.97 13.22
N ARG A 275 0.84 -8.84 13.10
CA ARG A 275 2.27 -8.44 13.21
C ARG A 275 2.65 -7.43 12.14
N ALA A 276 2.20 -7.63 10.90
CA ALA A 276 2.45 -6.71 9.81
C ALA A 276 1.85 -5.33 10.10
N ILE A 277 0.59 -5.28 10.57
CA ILE A 277 -0.06 -4.01 10.93
C ILE A 277 0.70 -3.32 12.06
N GLU A 278 1.02 -4.03 13.15
CA GLU A 278 1.71 -3.45 14.29
C GLU A 278 3.08 -2.88 13.91
N ASN A 279 3.91 -3.70 13.25
CA ASN A 279 5.27 -3.32 12.89
C ASN A 279 5.27 -2.12 11.94
N THR A 280 4.44 -2.18 10.89
CA THR A 280 4.39 -1.09 9.90
C THR A 280 3.72 0.16 10.45
N SER A 281 2.77 0.05 11.38
CA SER A 281 2.20 1.21 12.07
C SER A 281 3.25 1.93 12.92
N ASN A 282 4.05 1.20 13.69
CA ASN A 282 5.13 1.78 14.49
C ASN A 282 6.23 2.38 13.59
N MET A 283 6.66 1.67 12.55
CA MET A 283 7.63 2.18 11.59
C MET A 283 7.15 3.48 10.93
N THR A 284 5.93 3.50 10.42
CA THR A 284 5.34 4.71 9.82
C THR A 284 5.24 5.84 10.85
N PHE A 285 4.84 5.55 12.09
CA PHE A 285 4.79 6.55 13.16
C PHE A 285 6.16 7.19 13.42
N HIS A 286 7.23 6.40 13.49
CA HIS A 286 8.59 6.92 13.67
C HIS A 286 9.04 7.76 12.47
N LYS A 287 8.87 7.26 11.23
CA LYS A 287 9.18 8.02 10.01
C LYS A 287 8.46 9.36 9.97
N ILE A 288 7.18 9.40 10.35
CA ILE A 288 6.41 10.64 10.43
C ILE A 288 7.05 11.63 11.43
N ASN A 289 7.48 11.15 12.60
CA ASN A 289 8.14 12.01 13.59
C ASN A 289 9.49 12.53 13.10
N ASP A 290 10.27 11.69 12.42
CA ASP A 290 11.56 12.07 11.85
C ASP A 290 11.37 13.11 10.74
N ILE A 291 10.37 12.92 9.87
CA ILE A 291 10.01 13.90 8.83
C ILE A 291 9.64 15.25 9.46
N VAL A 292 8.76 15.26 10.47
CA VAL A 292 8.30 16.51 11.10
C VAL A 292 9.45 17.22 11.82
N SER A 293 10.21 16.50 12.64
CA SER A 293 11.33 17.08 13.41
C SER A 293 12.45 17.60 12.51
N THR A 294 12.76 16.89 11.42
CA THR A 294 13.74 17.32 10.41
C THR A 294 13.24 18.54 9.66
N LYS A 295 11.97 18.58 9.26
CA LYS A 295 11.36 19.74 8.61
C LYS A 295 11.46 20.98 9.49
N ASP A 296 11.13 20.85 10.77
CA ASP A 296 11.17 21.97 11.72
C ASP A 296 12.61 22.43 11.97
N SER A 297 13.56 21.51 12.07
CA SER A 297 14.99 21.83 12.22
C SER A 297 15.55 22.56 11.00
N ILE A 298 15.20 22.11 9.77
CA ILE A 298 15.61 22.77 8.53
C ILE A 298 14.95 24.15 8.42
N LEU A 299 13.67 24.29 8.79
CA LEU A 299 12.99 25.59 8.78
C LEU A 299 13.68 26.59 9.71
N GLU A 300 14.03 26.18 10.93
CA GLU A 300 14.76 27.02 11.88
C GLU A 300 16.16 27.39 11.37
N TYR A 301 16.86 26.44 10.74
CA TYR A 301 18.16 26.70 10.12
C TYR A 301 18.05 27.72 8.97
N VAL A 302 17.07 27.56 8.09
CA VAL A 302 16.79 28.47 6.96
C VAL A 302 16.39 29.87 7.43
N LYS A 303 15.64 29.99 8.53
CA LYS A 303 15.23 31.29 9.10
C LYS A 303 16.38 32.10 9.69
N LYS A 304 17.40 31.41 10.22
CA LYS A 304 18.57 32.04 10.86
C LYS A 304 19.67 32.44 9.88
N ASP A 305 19.59 32.00 8.63
CA ASP A 305 20.61 32.26 7.62
C ASP A 305 20.51 33.68 7.04
N ASP A 306 21.67 34.33 6.88
CA ASP A 306 21.78 35.70 6.40
C ASP A 306 21.35 35.89 4.93
N ARG A 307 21.26 34.81 4.13
CA ARG A 307 20.91 34.85 2.70
C ARG A 307 19.45 35.23 2.42
N LYS A 308 18.62 35.40 3.48
CA LYS A 308 17.22 35.84 3.52
C LYS A 308 16.31 35.15 2.50
N PHE A 309 15.42 34.30 2.99
CA PHE A 309 14.37 33.65 2.22
C PHE A 309 13.03 34.35 2.43
N ARG A 310 12.29 34.64 1.35
CA ARG A 310 10.92 35.13 1.44
C ARG A 310 9.99 33.95 1.72
N ASN A 311 9.20 33.98 2.79
CA ASN A 311 8.27 32.89 3.14
C ASN A 311 8.94 31.49 3.22
N PRO A 312 9.97 31.33 4.07
CA PRO A 312 10.70 30.07 4.20
C PRO A 312 9.81 28.90 4.64
N GLU A 313 8.70 29.16 5.33
CA GLU A 313 7.72 28.16 5.72
C GLU A 313 7.20 27.38 4.51
N SER A 314 6.64 28.08 3.50
CA SER A 314 6.11 27.42 2.31
C SER A 314 7.18 26.74 1.46
N LEU A 315 8.40 27.28 1.43
CA LEU A 315 9.53 26.64 0.75
C LEU A 315 9.87 25.30 1.39
N VAL A 316 10.13 25.30 2.70
CA VAL A 316 10.54 24.08 3.42
C VAL A 316 9.41 23.07 3.44
N GLU A 317 8.16 23.51 3.66
CA GLU A 317 7.00 22.63 3.56
C GLU A 317 6.91 21.93 2.20
N PHE A 318 7.11 22.67 1.10
CA PHE A 318 7.11 22.12 -0.24
C PHE A 318 8.25 21.12 -0.48
N LEU A 319 9.46 21.44 -0.01
CA LEU A 319 10.64 20.56 -0.14
C LEU A 319 10.49 19.23 0.59
N PHE A 320 9.56 19.17 1.54
CA PHE A 320 9.27 17.95 2.24
C PHE A 320 8.24 17.09 1.49
N THR A 321 7.42 17.66 0.60
CA THR A 321 6.36 16.90 -0.12
C THR A 321 6.87 15.79 -1.05
N GLN A 322 8.13 15.88 -1.49
CA GLN A 322 8.80 14.89 -2.30
C GLN A 322 10.34 15.05 -2.19
N PRO A 323 11.14 13.98 -2.22
CA PRO A 323 12.59 14.08 -2.09
C PRO A 323 13.28 14.79 -3.26
N PHE A 324 12.77 14.61 -4.48
CA PHE A 324 13.31 15.25 -5.68
C PHE A 324 12.43 16.40 -6.12
N THR A 325 13.02 17.58 -6.30
CA THR A 325 12.32 18.74 -6.85
C THR A 325 13.08 19.41 -7.99
N LYS A 326 12.35 20.22 -8.76
CA LYS A 326 12.83 21.07 -9.85
C LYS A 326 12.31 22.47 -9.66
N VAL A 327 13.01 23.45 -10.24
CA VAL A 327 12.58 24.86 -10.30
C VAL A 327 11.13 24.97 -10.78
N LYS A 328 10.78 24.27 -11.86
CA LYS A 328 9.42 24.25 -12.44
C LYS A 328 8.33 23.83 -11.43
N HIS A 329 8.65 23.00 -10.43
CA HIS A 329 7.64 22.54 -9.49
C HIS A 329 7.24 23.65 -8.52
N LEU A 330 8.19 24.43 -8.01
CA LEU A 330 7.89 25.58 -7.16
C LEU A 330 7.15 26.68 -7.93
N VAL A 331 7.46 26.83 -9.22
CA VAL A 331 6.76 27.74 -10.13
C VAL A 331 5.31 27.27 -10.36
N ASN A 332 5.11 26.01 -10.72
CA ASN A 332 3.78 25.43 -10.95
C ASN A 332 2.92 25.43 -9.68
N ALA A 333 3.53 25.28 -8.51
CA ALA A 333 2.86 25.38 -7.21
C ALA A 333 2.56 26.83 -6.80
N GLY A 334 2.98 27.84 -7.59
CA GLY A 334 2.73 29.25 -7.30
C GLY A 334 3.52 29.81 -6.12
N ILE A 335 4.58 29.12 -5.67
CA ILE A 335 5.36 29.51 -4.48
C ILE A 335 6.30 30.68 -4.83
N TYR A 336 7.03 30.55 -5.95
CA TYR A 336 7.99 31.55 -6.40
C TYR A 336 8.04 31.66 -7.93
N ALA A 337 8.46 32.83 -8.43
CA ALA A 337 8.87 33.00 -9.82
C ALA A 337 10.16 32.21 -10.10
N GLU A 338 10.40 31.84 -11.36
CA GLU A 338 11.47 30.93 -11.78
C GLU A 338 12.87 31.33 -11.26
N ASN A 339 13.26 32.60 -11.43
CA ASN A 339 14.56 33.10 -10.96
C ASN A 339 14.70 33.01 -9.44
N THR A 340 13.63 33.30 -8.69
CA THR A 340 13.62 33.21 -7.23
C THR A 340 13.67 31.77 -6.76
N ALA A 341 12.90 30.87 -7.38
CA ALA A 341 12.95 29.44 -7.10
C ALA A 341 14.36 28.88 -7.35
N LYS A 342 14.99 29.24 -8.48
CA LYS A 342 16.35 28.82 -8.81
C LYS A 342 17.39 29.35 -7.81
N ASP A 343 17.32 30.63 -7.45
CA ASP A 343 18.20 31.23 -6.44
C ASP A 343 18.07 30.52 -5.09
N TYR A 344 16.84 30.32 -4.61
CA TYR A 344 16.60 29.70 -3.30
C TYR A 344 17.02 28.23 -3.26
N LEU A 345 16.76 27.45 -4.31
CA LEU A 345 17.21 26.07 -4.39
C LEU A 345 18.75 25.96 -4.42
N ASN A 346 19.44 26.86 -5.13
CA ASN A 346 20.91 26.89 -5.11
C ASN A 346 21.46 27.30 -3.75
N LYS A 347 20.87 28.31 -3.08
CA LYS A 347 21.25 28.70 -1.72
C LYS A 347 21.10 27.53 -0.75
N LEU A 348 20.02 26.74 -0.87
CA LEU A 348 19.84 25.54 -0.06
C LEU A 348 20.85 24.43 -0.38
N CYS A 349 21.39 24.38 -1.60
CA CYS A 349 22.54 23.54 -1.91
C CYS A 349 23.83 24.02 -1.23
N ASP A 350 24.09 25.32 -1.25
CA ASP A 350 25.23 25.91 -0.55
C ASP A 350 25.13 25.72 0.98
N MET A 351 23.91 25.54 1.49
CA MET A 351 23.59 25.21 2.88
C MET A 351 23.64 23.72 3.20
N GLN A 352 23.93 22.87 2.21
CA GLN A 352 23.90 21.40 2.33
C GLN A 352 22.53 20.84 2.77
N VAL A 353 21.45 21.61 2.63
CA VAL A 353 20.07 21.14 2.81
C VAL A 353 19.63 20.32 1.61
N LEU A 354 20.02 20.77 0.41
CA LEU A 354 19.74 20.09 -0.86
C LEU A 354 21.04 19.68 -1.55
N GLU A 355 20.98 18.65 -2.38
CA GLU A 355 22.05 18.28 -3.32
C GLU A 355 21.57 18.48 -4.75
N LYS A 356 22.36 19.17 -5.58
CA LYS A 356 22.07 19.29 -7.01
C LYS A 356 22.55 18.04 -7.72
N ARG A 357 21.63 17.28 -8.31
CA ARG A 357 21.92 16.08 -9.11
C ARG A 357 21.59 16.28 -10.58
N GLU A 358 22.42 15.72 -11.45
CA GLU A 358 22.13 15.61 -12.87
C GLU A 358 21.79 14.16 -13.20
N ILE A 359 20.58 13.92 -13.74
CA ILE A 359 20.10 12.60 -14.14
C ILE A 359 19.54 12.71 -15.55
N ASP A 360 20.10 11.94 -16.49
CA ASP A 360 19.78 11.96 -17.93
C ASP A 360 19.75 13.36 -18.55
N GLY A 361 20.72 14.22 -18.17
CA GLY A 361 20.82 15.59 -18.65
C GLY A 361 19.79 16.56 -18.06
N HIS A 362 19.06 16.17 -17.01
CA HIS A 362 18.14 17.04 -16.27
C HIS A 362 18.68 17.32 -14.86
N HIS A 363 18.57 18.57 -14.40
CA HIS A 363 18.93 18.93 -13.04
C HIS A 363 17.76 18.75 -12.07
N TYR A 364 18.05 18.14 -10.93
CA TYR A 364 17.16 17.98 -9.79
C TYR A 364 17.84 18.52 -8.52
N TYR A 365 17.02 18.88 -7.54
CA TYR A 365 17.46 19.20 -6.19
C TYR A 365 16.90 18.13 -5.26
N LEU A 366 17.80 17.38 -4.64
CA LEU A 366 17.50 16.28 -3.72
C LEU A 366 17.49 16.79 -2.28
N ASN A 367 16.39 16.60 -1.57
CA ASN A 367 16.32 16.79 -0.12
C ASN A 367 17.00 15.60 0.58
N LEU A 368 18.22 15.84 1.07
CA LEU A 368 19.11 14.81 1.62
C LEU A 368 18.50 14.09 2.82
N GLU A 369 18.00 14.85 3.79
CA GLU A 369 17.44 14.26 5.02
C GLU A 369 16.12 13.56 4.78
N LEU A 370 15.23 14.13 3.94
CA LEU A 370 13.99 13.44 3.60
C LEU A 370 14.27 12.13 2.85
N TYR A 371 15.21 12.15 1.90
CA TYR A 371 15.60 10.93 1.18
C TYR A 371 16.12 9.87 2.16
N ARG A 372 17.02 10.25 3.07
CA ARG A 372 17.55 9.35 4.11
C ARG A 372 16.42 8.72 4.94
N ILE A 373 15.50 9.53 5.47
CA ILE A 373 14.38 9.05 6.29
C ILE A 373 13.48 8.07 5.52
N LEU A 374 13.29 8.27 4.22
CA LEU A 374 12.45 7.39 3.40
C LEU A 374 13.14 6.10 2.97
N SER A 375 14.47 6.12 2.81
CA SER A 375 15.28 4.97 2.40
C SER A 375 15.66 4.01 3.53
N GLU A 376 15.68 4.47 4.78
CA GLU A 376 15.80 3.63 5.98
C GLU A 376 14.60 2.71 6.19
#